data_AF-A0A7W0HWE1-F1
#
_entry.id   AF-A0A7W0HWE1-F1
#
_cell.length_a   1.000
_cell.length_b   1.000
_cell.length_c   1.000
_cell.angle_alpha   90.00
_cell.angle_beta   90.00
_cell.angle_gamma   90.00
#
_symmetry.space_group_name_H-M   'P 1'
#
loop_
_entity.id
_entity.type
_entity.pdbx_description
1 polymer ?
#
loop_
_entity_poly.entity_id
_entity_poly.type
_entity_poly.pdbx_seq_one_letter_code
_entity_poly.pdbx_strand_id
1 'polypeptide(L)' 'MDPPARSVIGIFAVLALIAGWAILVASFSAEIARLWGPLQLLIYLAAGVAWIFPAMPIMRWVATGRWRR' A
#
# COMPACT_ATOMS: atom_id res chain seq x y z
N MET A 1 24.18 7.81 16.20
CA MET A 1 23.05 6.87 16.33
C MET A 1 22.74 6.38 14.92
N ASP A 2 23.30 5.24 14.53
CA ASP A 2 23.03 4.70 13.20
C ASP A 2 21.55 4.31 13.09
N PRO A 3 20.84 4.69 12.01
CA PRO A 3 19.47 4.30 11.84
C PRO A 3 19.39 2.77 11.88
N PRO A 4 18.54 2.19 12.73
CA PRO A 4 18.48 0.76 12.87
C PRO A 4 18.01 0.16 11.53
N ALA A 5 18.67 -0.90 11.05
CA ALA A 5 18.42 -1.50 9.73
C ALA A 5 16.93 -1.80 9.46
N ARG A 6 16.15 -2.08 10.51
CA ARG A 6 14.68 -2.25 10.48
C ARG A 6 13.93 -1.05 9.89
N SER A 7 14.40 0.18 10.11
CA SER A 7 13.78 1.40 9.57
C SER A 7 13.99 1.51 8.07
N VAL A 8 15.19 1.17 7.59
CA VAL A 8 15.51 1.16 6.15
C VAL A 8 14.69 0.07 5.45
N ILE A 9 14.68 -1.15 6.01
CA ILE A 9 13.87 -2.26 5.49
C ILE A 9 12.38 -1.89 5.46
N GLY A 10 11.89 -1.22 6.51
CA GLY A 10 10.53 -0.72 6.60
C GLY A 10 10.14 0.22 5.45
N ILE A 11 11.02 1.17 5.15
CA ILE A 11 10.82 2.12 4.03
C ILE A 11 10.73 1.36 2.71
N PHE A 12 11.69 0.48 2.43
CA PHE A 12 11.67 -0.32 1.20
C PHE A 12 10.44 -1.23 1.09
N ALA A 13 9.99 -1.82 2.21
CA ALA A 13 8.80 -2.65 2.23
C ALA A 13 7.53 -1.85 1.90
N VAL A 14 7.38 -0.64 2.45
CA VAL A 14 6.25 0.25 2.12
C VAL A 14 6.34 0.72 0.66
N LEU A 15 7.51 1.09 0.18
CA LEU A 15 7.70 1.50 -1.22
C LEU A 15 7.38 0.36 -2.19
N ALA A 16 7.85 -0.85 -1.92
CA ALA A 16 7.55 -2.03 -2.73
C ALA A 16 6.04 -2.35 -2.70
N LEU A 17 5.40 -2.21 -1.55
CA LEU A 17 3.96 -2.40 -1.40
C LEU A 17 3.16 -1.36 -2.20
N ILE A 18 3.51 -0.08 -2.12
CA ILE A 18 2.82 0.98 -2.89
C ILE A 18 3.06 0.79 -4.39
N ALA A 19 4.29 0.44 -4.80
CA ALA A 19 4.61 0.17 -6.20
C ALA A 19 3.83 -1.04 -6.74
N GLY A 20 3.83 -2.15 -6.00
CA GLY A 20 3.05 -3.35 -6.36
C GLY A 20 1.55 -3.07 -6.40
N TRP A 21 1.03 -2.30 -5.44
CA TRP A 21 -0.37 -1.88 -5.41
C TRP A 21 -0.73 -0.99 -6.61
N ALA A 22 0.14 -0.04 -6.96
CA ALA A 22 -0.06 0.82 -8.12
C ALA A 22 -0.07 0.02 -9.43
N ILE A 23 0.86 -0.94 -9.59
CA ILE A 23 0.90 -1.84 -10.75
C ILE A 23 -0.37 -2.69 -10.82
N LEU A 24 -0.81 -3.23 -9.68
CA LEU A 24 -2.04 -4.03 -9.61
C LEU A 24 -3.25 -3.21 -10.06
N VAL A 25 -3.46 -2.03 -9.48
CA VAL A 25 -4.58 -1.15 -9.84
C VAL A 25 -4.49 -0.67 -11.29
N ALA A 26 -3.29 -0.33 -11.77
CA ALA A 26 -3.07 0.07 -13.16
C ALA A 26 -3.36 -1.08 -14.15
N SER A 27 -3.10 -2.34 -13.76
CA SER A 27 -3.38 -3.51 -14.59
C SER A 27 -4.88 -3.71 -14.85
N PHE A 28 -5.74 -3.22 -13.95
CA PHE A 28 -7.20 -3.23 -14.12
C PHE A 28 -7.75 -1.90 -14.66
N SER A 29 -6.89 -0.92 -14.98
CA SER A 29 -7.35 0.41 -15.38
C SER A 29 -8.16 0.39 -16.69
N ALA A 30 -7.84 -0.51 -17.62
CA ALA A 30 -8.55 -0.65 -18.89
C ALA A 30 -9.99 -1.14 -18.70
N GLU A 31 -10.21 -2.05 -17.74
CA GLU A 31 -11.52 -2.55 -17.35
C GLU A 31 -12.30 -1.49 -16.57
N ILE A 32 -11.64 -0.79 -15.64
CA ILE A 32 -12.24 0.30 -14.84
C ILE A 32 -12.70 1.44 -15.75
N ALA A 33 -11.94 1.78 -16.79
CA ALA A 33 -12.29 2.84 -17.74
C ALA A 33 -13.54 2.53 -18.58
N ARG A 34 -14.01 1.28 -18.61
CA ARG A 34 -15.27 0.90 -19.28
C ARG A 34 -16.50 1.14 -18.41
N LEU A 35 -16.30 1.43 -17.11
CA LEU A 35 -17.39 1.65 -16.16
C LEU A 35 -17.90 3.09 -16.22
N TRP A 36 -19.10 3.32 -15.67
CA TRP A 36 -19.64 4.66 -15.47
C TRP A 36 -18.75 5.49 -14.54
N GLY A 37 -18.58 6.78 -14.85
CA GLY A 37 -17.67 7.69 -14.13
C GLY A 37 -17.78 7.67 -12.58
N PRO A 38 -18.99 7.66 -11.98
CA PRO A 38 -19.13 7.55 -10.53
C PRO A 38 -18.59 6.24 -9.95
N LEU A 39 -18.71 5.13 -10.69
CA LEU A 39 -18.20 3.83 -10.25
C LEU A 39 -16.68 3.79 -10.33
N GLN A 40 -16.09 4.40 -11.37
CA GLN A 40 -14.65 4.62 -11.46
C GLN A 40 -14.13 5.41 -10.24
N LEU A 41 -14.82 6.49 -9.85
CA LEU A 41 -14.45 7.27 -8.66
C LEU A 41 -14.45 6.39 -7.39
N LEU A 42 -15.53 5.63 -7.16
CA LEU A 42 -15.62 4.73 -6.00
C LEU A 42 -14.51 3.69 -5.97
N ILE A 43 -14.17 3.09 -7.12
CA ILE A 43 -13.10 2.09 -7.22
C ILE A 43 -11.75 2.71 -6.86
N TYR A 44 -11.41 3.87 -7.41
CA TYR A 44 -10.15 4.53 -7.10
C TYR A 44 -10.08 5.03 -5.65
N LEU A 45 -11.20 5.47 -5.08
CA LEU A 45 -11.30 5.84 -3.66
C LEU A 45 -11.06 4.62 -2.77
N ALA A 46 -11.74 3.51 -3.07
CA ALA A 46 -11.56 2.25 -2.35
C ALA A 46 -10.12 1.73 -2.48
N ALA A 47 -9.55 1.74 -3.69
CA ALA A 47 -8.15 1.35 -3.92
C ALA A 47 -7.16 2.27 -3.18
N GLY A 48 -7.46 3.57 -3.10
CA GLY A 48 -6.67 4.56 -2.36
C GLY A 48 -6.74 4.42 -0.84
N VAL A 49 -7.78 3.77 -0.28
CA VAL A 49 -7.88 3.48 1.16
C VAL A 49 -7.41 2.06 1.48
N ALA A 50 -7.64 1.12 0.57
CA ALA A 50 -7.37 -0.30 0.78
C ALA A 50 -5.88 -0.61 0.99
N TRP A 51 -4.96 0.12 0.36
CA TRP A 51 -3.51 -0.08 0.54
C TRP A 51 -3.01 0.26 1.96
N ILE A 52 -3.80 1.00 2.75
CA ILE A 52 -3.45 1.35 4.14
C ILE A 52 -3.47 0.09 5.02
N PHE A 53 -4.39 -0.84 4.76
CA PHE A 53 -4.51 -2.09 5.53
C PHE A 53 -3.20 -2.90 5.56
N PRO A 54 -2.54 -3.19 4.43
CA PRO A 54 -1.27 -3.90 4.43
C PRO A 54 -0.07 -3.01 4.83
N ALA A 55 -0.17 -1.68 4.79
CA ALA A 55 0.89 -0.78 5.29
C ALA A 55 0.97 -0.71 6.84
N MET A 56 -0.18 -0.74 7.53
CA MET A 56 -0.25 -0.70 8.99
C MET A 56 0.61 -1.76 9.72
N PRO A 57 0.59 -3.06 9.37
CA PRO A 57 1.40 -4.08 10.03
C PRO A 57 2.90 -3.85 9.83
N ILE A 58 3.32 -3.36 8.66
CA ILE A 58 4.72 -3.03 8.38
C ILE A 58 5.17 -1.89 9.29
N MET A 59 4.37 -0.81 9.41
CA MET A 59 4.69 0.31 10.30
C MET A 59 4.78 -0.13 11.77
N ARG A 60 3.89 -1.03 12.22
CA ARG A 60 3.93 -1.60 13.57
C ARG A 60 5.22 -2.39 13.82
N TRP A 61 5.66 -3.17 12.83
CA TRP A 61 6.92 -3.92 12.91
C TRP A 61 8.13 -3.00 12.99
N VAL A 62 8.18 -1.94 12.17
CA VAL A 62 9.28 -0.96 12.19
C VAL A 62 9.37 -0.27 13.56
N ALA A 63 8.22 0.09 14.15
CA ALA A 63 8.16 0.80 15.42
C ALA A 63 8.48 -0.07 16.65
N THR A 64 8.05 -1.34 16.67
CA THR A 64 8.13 -2.20 17.88
C THR A 64 9.06 -3.41 17.76
N GLY A 65 9.53 -3.72 16.55
CA GLY A 65 10.32 -4.92 16.25
C GLY A 65 9.55 -6.24 16.40
N ARG A 66 8.25 -6.19 16.68
CA ARG A 66 7.38 -7.35 16.94
C ARG A 66 6.14 -7.25 16.05
N TRP A 67 5.84 -8.31 15.32
CA TRP A 67 4.71 -8.35 14.37
C TRP A 67 3.33 -8.40 15.06
N ARG A 68 3.31 -8.86 16.31
CA ARG A 68 2.13 -8.97 17.19
C ARG A 68 2.67 -8.93 18.62
N ARG A 69 1.88 -8.41 19.58
CA ARG A 69 2.25 -8.58 21.00
C ARG A 69 2.46 -10.06 21.31
#